data_AF-A0A6P0HSM2-F1
#
_entry.id   AF-A0A6P0HSM2-F1
#
_cell.length_a   1.000
_cell.length_b   1.000
_cell.length_c   1.000
_cell.angle_alpha   90.00
_cell.angle_beta   90.00
_cell.angle_gamma   90.00
#
_symmetry.space_group_name_H-M   'P 1'
#
loop_
_entity.id
_entity.type
_entity.pdbx_description
1 polymer ?
#
loop_
_entity_poly.entity_id
_entity_poly.type
_entity_poly.pdbx_seq_one_letter_code
_entity_poly.pdbx_strand_id
1 'polypeptide(L)'
;MQGQGKLLGGTIFELRQYSITMSEKIDFSSPPTIEEIQKNNHLIISLYPNEQTAKKAAEFNFDLLRLLCYLHKVFWAYAQSRYLKELLKKSAIEIQQYIQEIQKYQNPSLNLKPLQKILVKFQTTLSNYSIS
;
A
#
# COMPACT_ATOMS: atom_id res chain seq x y z
N MET A 1 12.12 12.63 -6.38
CA MET A 1 13.48 13.20 -6.15
C MET A 1 14.31 12.95 -7.38
N GLN A 2 15.10 13.94 -7.80
CA GLN A 2 16.07 13.83 -8.87
C GLN A 2 17.45 14.12 -8.28
N GLY A 3 18.44 13.29 -8.62
CA GLY A 3 19.77 13.37 -8.06
C GLY A 3 20.85 13.07 -9.09
N GLN A 4 22.02 13.66 -8.88
CA GLN A 4 23.23 13.37 -9.64
C GLN A 4 24.36 13.06 -8.66
N GLY A 5 25.14 12.02 -8.95
CA GLY A 5 26.25 11.59 -8.11
C GLY A 5 27.40 10.99 -8.91
N LYS A 6 28.45 10.60 -8.20
CA LYS A 6 29.58 9.84 -8.76
C LYS A 6 29.70 8.50 -8.06
N LEU A 7 29.88 7.43 -8.83
CA LEU A 7 30.10 6.09 -8.31
C LEU A 7 31.09 5.35 -9.21
N LEU A 8 32.10 4.73 -8.61
CA LEU A 8 33.11 3.91 -9.31
C LEU A 8 33.73 4.59 -10.53
N GLY A 9 33.93 5.93 -10.47
CA GLY A 9 34.48 6.72 -11.58
C GLY A 9 33.48 7.11 -12.67
N GLY A 10 32.24 6.62 -12.60
CA GLY A 10 31.12 7.05 -13.45
C GLY A 10 30.28 8.16 -12.83
N THR A 11 29.45 8.78 -13.67
CA THR A 11 28.39 9.72 -13.25
C THR A 11 27.07 8.98 -13.21
N ILE A 12 26.35 9.09 -12.10
CA ILE A 12 25.03 8.47 -11.92
C ILE A 12 23.96 9.56 -11.87
N PHE A 13 22.86 9.31 -12.55
CA PHE A 13 21.63 10.09 -12.49
C PHE A 13 20.53 9.20 -11.94
N GLU A 14 19.84 9.69 -10.92
CA GLU A 14 18.71 9.01 -10.28
C GLU A 14 17.45 9.84 -10.46
N LEU A 15 16.37 9.16 -10.86
CA LEU A 15 15.02 9.70 -10.83
C LEU A 15 14.11 8.71 -10.11
N ARG A 16 13.63 9.11 -8.94
CA ARG A 16 12.68 8.33 -8.15
C ARG A 16 11.35 9.07 -8.03
N GLN A 17 10.28 8.39 -8.42
CA GLN A 17 8.89 8.84 -8.26
C GLN A 17 8.17 7.84 -7.37
N TYR A 18 8.01 8.24 -6.10
CA TYR A 18 7.23 7.49 -5.13
C TYR A 18 6.04 8.33 -4.68
N SER A 19 4.85 7.77 -4.77
CA SER A 19 3.64 8.36 -4.20
C SER A 19 2.66 7.26 -3.81
N ILE A 20 2.03 7.42 -2.65
CA ILE A 20 0.87 6.60 -2.28
C ILE A 20 -0.34 7.21 -2.99
N THR A 21 -1.02 6.40 -3.80
CA THR A 21 -2.09 6.85 -4.70
C THR A 21 -3.48 6.38 -4.26
N MET A 22 -3.58 5.83 -3.05
CA MET A 22 -4.86 5.38 -2.50
C MET A 22 -5.93 6.45 -2.61
N SER A 23 -6.97 6.12 -3.38
CA SER A 23 -8.20 6.89 -3.41
C SER A 23 -8.92 6.74 -2.07
N GLU A 24 -9.54 7.82 -1.58
CA GLU A 24 -10.46 7.74 -0.43
C GLU A 24 -11.68 6.85 -0.73
N LYS A 25 -11.93 6.56 -2.02
CA LYS A 25 -12.99 5.70 -2.52
C LYS A 25 -12.48 4.33 -2.96
N ILE A 26 -11.48 3.77 -2.26
CA ILE A 26 -11.11 2.37 -2.53
C ILE A 26 -12.34 1.51 -2.27
N ASP A 27 -12.78 0.83 -3.34
CA ASP A 27 -13.74 -0.22 -3.21
C ASP A 27 -13.02 -1.41 -2.57
N PHE A 28 -13.38 -1.71 -1.31
CA PHE A 28 -12.82 -2.83 -0.57
C PHE A 28 -13.53 -4.16 -0.89
N SER A 29 -14.44 -4.16 -1.89
CA SER A 29 -15.08 -5.38 -2.37
C SER A 29 -14.10 -6.31 -3.10
N SER A 30 -12.99 -5.76 -3.61
CA SER A 30 -11.90 -6.51 -4.24
C SER A 30 -10.53 -6.02 -3.73
N PRO A 31 -9.51 -6.91 -3.67
CA PRO A 31 -8.15 -6.49 -3.34
C PRO A 31 -7.63 -5.55 -4.43
N PRO A 32 -7.14 -4.34 -4.09
CA PRO A 32 -6.57 -3.44 -5.07
C PRO A 32 -5.24 -3.98 -5.61
N THR A 33 -4.95 -3.61 -6.85
CA THR A 33 -3.64 -3.79 -7.48
C THR A 33 -2.58 -2.90 -6.82
N ILE A 34 -1.31 -3.22 -7.06
CA ILE A 34 -0.20 -2.46 -6.49
C ILE A 34 -0.20 -1.02 -7.03
N GLU A 35 -0.54 -0.85 -8.30
CA GLU A 35 -0.60 0.42 -9.00
C GLU A 35 -1.72 1.33 -8.46
N GLU A 36 -2.81 0.74 -7.96
CA GLU A 36 -3.90 1.47 -7.30
C GLU A 36 -3.50 1.96 -5.90
N ILE A 37 -2.63 1.21 -5.22
CA ILE A 37 -2.11 1.55 -3.88
C ILE A 37 -0.98 2.57 -3.96
N GLN A 38 -0.04 2.39 -4.90
CA GLN A 38 1.16 3.20 -5.01
C GLN A 38 1.69 3.31 -6.44
N LYS A 39 2.36 4.42 -6.70
CA LYS A 39 3.28 4.58 -7.83
C LYS A 39 4.71 4.56 -7.30
N ASN A 40 5.53 3.63 -7.78
CA ASN A 40 6.92 3.48 -7.34
C ASN A 40 7.87 3.25 -8.53
N ASN A 41 8.09 4.31 -9.31
CA ASN A 41 8.98 4.26 -10.46
C ASN A 41 10.39 4.69 -10.06
N HIS A 42 11.39 3.92 -10.47
CA HIS A 42 12.79 4.22 -10.19
C HIS A 42 13.65 4.01 -11.43
N LEU A 43 14.25 5.10 -11.92
CA LEU A 43 15.16 5.10 -13.06
C LEU A 43 16.56 5.50 -12.59
N ILE A 44 17.55 4.71 -13.00
CA ILE A 44 18.96 5.02 -12.79
C ILE A 44 19.68 4.95 -14.13
N ILE A 45 20.44 6.00 -14.44
CA ILE A 45 21.32 6.05 -15.60
C ILE A 45 22.75 6.21 -15.10
N SER A 46 23.64 5.31 -15.51
CA SER A 46 25.07 5.37 -15.16
C SER A 46 25.90 5.55 -16.42
N LEU A 47 26.70 6.61 -16.47
CA LEU A 47 27.59 6.91 -17.58
C LEU A 47 29.04 6.78 -17.12
N TYR A 48 29.80 5.94 -17.82
CA TYR A 48 31.22 5.70 -17.52
C TYR A 48 32.10 6.31 -18.60
N PRO A 49 33.24 6.91 -18.24
CA PRO A 49 34.09 7.62 -19.19
C PRO A 49 34.87 6.69 -20.13
N ASN A 50 35.08 5.43 -19.74
CA ASN A 50 35.79 4.44 -20.54
C ASN A 50 35.37 3.01 -20.19
N GLU A 51 35.76 2.06 -21.04
CA GLU A 51 35.43 0.64 -20.92
C GLU A 51 35.96 0.02 -19.62
N GLN A 52 37.18 0.37 -19.20
CA GLN A 52 37.78 -0.17 -17.98
C GLN A 52 36.95 0.18 -16.74
N THR A 53 36.48 1.42 -16.65
CA THR A 53 35.63 1.90 -15.56
C THR A 53 34.26 1.24 -15.60
N ALA A 54 33.68 1.06 -16.79
CA ALA A 54 32.41 0.36 -16.97
C ALA A 54 32.49 -1.11 -16.54
N LYS A 55 33.56 -1.82 -16.92
CA LYS A 55 33.79 -3.23 -16.51
C LYS A 55 33.90 -3.36 -15.00
N LYS A 56 34.68 -2.50 -14.35
CA LYS A 56 34.80 -2.47 -12.89
C LYS A 56 33.47 -2.17 -12.20
N ALA A 57 32.66 -1.30 -12.78
CA ALA A 57 31.35 -0.98 -12.24
C ALA A 57 30.33 -2.10 -12.43
N ALA A 58 30.44 -2.88 -13.51
CA ALA A 58 29.57 -4.03 -13.75
C ALA A 58 29.69 -5.10 -12.66
N GLU A 59 30.88 -5.28 -12.08
CA GLU A 59 31.10 -6.19 -10.95
C GLU A 59 30.29 -5.78 -9.70
N PHE A 60 30.24 -4.48 -9.40
CA PHE A 60 29.49 -3.94 -8.26
C PHE A 60 27.98 -3.79 -8.54
N ASN A 61 27.57 -3.86 -9.81
CA ASN A 61 26.19 -3.62 -10.23
C ASN A 61 25.21 -4.61 -9.56
N PHE A 62 25.62 -5.85 -9.31
CA PHE A 62 24.76 -6.85 -8.66
C PHE A 62 24.36 -6.45 -7.23
N ASP A 63 25.29 -5.93 -6.44
CA ASP A 63 25.02 -5.51 -5.07
C ASP A 63 24.17 -4.24 -5.03
N LEU A 64 24.45 -3.30 -5.94
CA LEU A 64 23.62 -2.11 -6.10
C LEU A 64 22.18 -2.47 -6.50
N LEU A 65 22.01 -3.34 -7.50
CA LEU A 65 20.69 -3.85 -7.91
C LEU A 65 19.96 -4.51 -6.74
N ARG A 66 20.66 -5.35 -5.97
CA ARG A 66 20.10 -6.00 -4.79
C ARG A 66 19.59 -4.98 -3.77
N LEU A 67 20.38 -3.96 -3.44
CA LEU A 67 19.98 -2.88 -2.55
C LEU A 67 18.71 -2.17 -3.04
N LEU A 68 18.64 -1.87 -4.33
CA LEU A 68 17.49 -1.21 -4.94
C LEU A 68 16.22 -2.07 -4.91
N CYS A 69 16.37 -3.38 -5.15
CA CYS A 69 15.28 -4.34 -4.98
C CYS A 69 14.78 -4.37 -3.54
N TYR A 70 15.68 -4.35 -2.54
CA TYR A 70 15.27 -4.28 -1.13
C TYR A 70 14.51 -2.99 -0.80
N LEU A 71 14.99 -1.84 -1.27
CA LEU A 71 14.27 -0.58 -1.10
C LEU A 71 12.86 -0.65 -1.71
N HIS A 72 12.72 -1.25 -2.90
CA HIS A 72 11.41 -1.43 -3.52
C HIS A 72 10.48 -2.30 -2.68
N LYS A 73 10.99 -3.40 -2.10
CA LYS A 73 10.24 -4.25 -1.17
C LYS A 73 9.78 -3.50 0.07
N VAL A 74 10.63 -2.65 0.64
CA VAL A 74 10.29 -1.83 1.82
C VAL A 74 9.16 -0.85 1.48
N PHE A 75 9.24 -0.14 0.36
CA PHE A 75 8.16 0.77 -0.06
C PHE A 75 6.85 0.04 -0.31
N TRP A 76 6.93 -1.15 -0.93
CA TRP A 76 5.76 -2.00 -1.12
C TRP A 76 5.12 -2.40 0.21
N ALA A 77 5.90 -2.95 1.15
CA ALA A 77 5.37 -3.36 2.45
C ALA A 77 4.76 -2.16 3.21
N TYR A 78 5.38 -0.99 3.10
CA TYR A 78 4.87 0.23 3.70
C TYR A 78 3.53 0.66 3.12
N ALA A 79 3.37 0.63 1.79
CA ALA A 79 2.11 0.98 1.14
C ALA A 79 0.99 -0.02 1.48
N GLN A 80 1.30 -1.31 1.56
CA GLN A 80 0.38 -2.35 2.03
C GLN A 80 -0.05 -2.16 3.49
N SER A 81 0.89 -1.78 4.37
CA SER A 81 0.55 -1.46 5.75
C SER A 81 -0.43 -0.27 5.85
N ARG A 82 -0.23 0.76 5.02
CA ARG A 82 -1.16 1.90 4.96
C ARG A 82 -2.53 1.50 4.42
N TYR A 83 -2.59 0.60 3.44
CA TYR A 83 -3.85 0.03 2.94
C TYR A 83 -4.67 -0.58 4.07
N LEU A 84 -4.03 -1.51 4.79
CA LEU A 84 -4.67 -2.24 5.87
C LEU A 84 -5.13 -1.29 6.98
N LYS A 85 -4.35 -0.25 7.28
CA LYS A 85 -4.74 0.76 8.26
C LYS A 85 -6.03 1.50 7.87
N GLU A 86 -6.14 1.95 6.62
CA GLU A 86 -7.35 2.66 6.18
C GLU A 86 -8.56 1.73 6.10
N LEU A 87 -8.35 0.47 5.71
CA LEU A 87 -9.39 -0.55 5.75
C LEU A 87 -9.93 -0.73 7.18
N LEU A 88 -9.05 -0.94 8.17
CA LEU A 88 -9.44 -1.10 9.57
C LEU A 88 -10.17 0.14 10.11
N LYS A 89 -9.72 1.34 9.74
CA LYS A 89 -10.36 2.59 10.14
C LYS A 89 -11.78 2.70 9.57
N LYS A 90 -11.99 2.34 8.30
CA LYS A 90 -13.32 2.31 7.69
C LYS A 90 -14.23 1.31 8.39
N SER A 91 -13.75 0.08 8.62
CA SER A 91 -14.52 -0.95 9.33
C SER A 91 -14.91 -0.51 10.75
N ALA A 92 -14.00 0.16 11.47
CA ALA A 92 -14.31 0.67 12.81
C ALA A 92 -15.45 1.71 12.80
N ILE A 93 -15.46 2.61 11.80
CA ILE A 93 -16.53 3.61 11.63
C ILE A 93 -17.86 2.91 11.31
N GLU A 94 -17.87 1.94 10.40
CA GLU A 94 -19.08 1.18 10.03
C GLU A 94 -19.67 0.42 11.23
N ILE A 95 -18.81 -0.24 12.02
CA ILE A 95 -19.22 -0.93 13.25
C ILE A 95 -19.86 0.06 14.23
N GLN A 96 -19.25 1.23 14.42
CA GLN A 96 -19.79 2.25 15.31
C GLN A 96 -21.16 2.76 14.85
N GLN A 97 -21.36 2.91 13.53
CA GLN A 97 -22.66 3.28 12.96
C GLN A 97 -23.73 2.21 13.22
N TYR A 98 -23.40 0.92 13.02
CA TYR A 98 -24.34 -0.17 13.31
C TYR A 98 -24.72 -0.24 14.79
N ILE A 99 -23.75 -0.03 15.71
CA ILE A 99 -24.03 0.03 17.14
C ILE A 99 -25.02 1.17 17.46
N GLN A 100 -24.81 2.36 16.88
CA GLN A 100 -25.70 3.50 17.07
C GLN A 100 -27.11 3.23 16.50
N GLU A 101 -27.23 2.56 15.36
CA GLU A 101 -28.52 2.17 14.79
C GLU A 101 -29.25 1.20 15.71
N ILE A 102 -28.58 0.15 16.20
CA ILE A 102 -29.17 -0.83 17.13
C ILE A 102 -29.68 -0.14 18.40
N GLN A 103 -28.93 0.82 18.96
CA GLN A 103 -29.35 1.57 20.15
C GLN A 103 -30.64 2.37 19.92
N LYS A 104 -30.86 2.94 18.72
CA LYS A 104 -32.12 3.62 18.36
C LYS A 104 -33.32 2.68 18.34
N TYR A 105 -33.06 1.40 18.09
CA TYR A 105 -34.04 0.32 18.01
C TYR A 105 -34.26 -0.41 19.34
N GLN A 106 -33.88 0.16 20.49
CA GLN A 106 -34.20 -0.38 21.82
C GLN A 106 -35.54 0.12 22.40
N ASN A 107 -36.40 0.74 21.58
CA ASN A 107 -37.75 1.17 21.98
C ASN A 107 -38.72 -0.04 21.99
N PRO A 108 -39.67 -0.18 22.94
CA PRO A 108 -40.35 -1.46 23.23
C PRO A 108 -41.28 -2.06 22.16
N SER A 109 -41.53 -1.38 21.04
CA SER A 109 -42.53 -1.81 20.03
C SER A 109 -41.95 -2.53 18.81
N LEU A 110 -40.77 -3.16 18.94
CA LEU A 110 -39.91 -3.37 17.78
C LEU A 110 -40.16 -4.60 16.91
N ASN A 111 -40.35 -4.35 15.62
CA ASN A 111 -40.28 -5.32 14.53
C ASN A 111 -38.83 -5.85 14.40
N LEU A 112 -38.62 -7.16 14.53
CA LEU A 112 -37.31 -7.83 14.63
C LEU A 112 -36.56 -7.99 13.29
N LYS A 113 -37.23 -7.77 12.15
CA LYS A 113 -36.64 -7.94 10.81
C LYS A 113 -35.43 -7.02 10.51
N PRO A 114 -35.42 -5.74 10.91
CA PRO A 114 -34.28 -4.84 10.71
C PRO A 114 -33.07 -5.26 11.55
N LEU A 115 -33.30 -5.65 12.81
CA LEU A 115 -32.24 -6.09 13.73
C LEU A 115 -31.50 -7.32 13.20
N GLN A 116 -32.26 -8.28 12.66
CA GLN A 116 -31.71 -9.49 12.06
C GLN A 116 -30.83 -9.17 10.83
N LYS A 117 -31.24 -8.22 9.98
CA LYS A 117 -30.43 -7.76 8.85
C LYS A 117 -29.12 -7.09 9.30
N ILE A 118 -29.16 -6.29 10.37
CA ILE A 118 -27.97 -5.63 10.90
C ILE A 118 -26.99 -6.65 11.47
N LEU A 119 -27.47 -7.63 12.23
CA LEU A 119 -26.63 -8.71 12.79
C LEU A 119 -25.95 -9.54 11.70
N VAL A 120 -26.69 -9.91 10.65
CA VAL A 120 -26.12 -10.66 9.51
C VAL A 120 -25.04 -9.84 8.81
N LYS A 121 -25.27 -8.54 8.57
CA LYS A 121 -24.26 -7.66 7.98
C LYS A 121 -23.02 -7.56 8.86
N PHE A 122 -23.20 -7.32 10.15
CA PHE A 122 -22.10 -7.23 11.11
C PHE A 122 -21.25 -8.50 11.12
N GLN A 123 -21.88 -9.67 11.19
CA GLN A 123 -21.18 -10.96 11.17
C GLN A 123 -20.43 -11.20 9.85
N THR A 124 -21.04 -10.83 8.72
CA THR A 124 -20.40 -10.95 7.40
C THR A 124 -19.19 -10.02 7.29
N THR A 125 -19.33 -8.77 7.76
CA THR A 125 -18.22 -7.81 7.82
C THR A 125 -17.10 -8.32 8.70
N LEU A 126 -17.39 -8.86 9.90
CA LEU A 126 -16.37 -9.42 10.79
C LEU A 126 -15.61 -10.59 10.15
N SER A 127 -16.34 -11.52 9.52
CA SER A 127 -15.75 -12.69 8.85
C SER A 127 -14.83 -12.28 7.70
N ASN A 128 -15.22 -11.29 6.90
CA ASN A 128 -14.39 -10.81 5.78
C ASN A 128 -13.05 -10.19 6.22
N TYR A 129 -12.90 -9.82 7.50
CA TYR A 129 -11.69 -9.25 8.07
C TYR A 129 -11.01 -10.15 9.11
N SER A 130 -11.49 -11.39 9.27
CA SER A 130 -10.85 -12.41 10.09
C SER A 130 -9.78 -13.12 9.27
N ILE A 131 -8.51 -12.91 9.60
CA ILE A 131 -7.41 -13.66 8.96
C ILE A 131 -7.51 -15.11 9.46
N SER A 132 -7.79 -16.06 8.56
CA SER A 132 -7.70 -17.50 8.80
C SER A 132 -6.31 -18.01 8.41
#